data_AF-A0A1H7ETH4-F1
#
_entry.id   AF-A0A1H7ETH4-F1
#
_cell.length_a   1.000
_cell.length_b   1.000
_cell.length_c   1.000
_cell.angle_alpha   90.00
_cell.angle_beta   90.00
_cell.angle_gamma   90.00
#
_symmetry.space_group_name_H-M   'P 1'
#
loop_
_entity.id
_entity.type
_entity.pdbx_description
1 polymer ?
#
loop_
_entity_poly.entity_id
_entity_poly.type
_entity_poly.pdbx_seq_one_letter_code
_entity_poly.pdbx_strand_id
1 'polypeptide(L)'
;CLEEAGFKVQLDVVDWATLTQRRGNPKLWDIFITHAFFNPEPATYGAYDPSSPMGWDTPEKRKIWDTFLKTADEKQREQAFAQVQKLVWEQLPYYKVGSFAWLAAVNRKMTGVPKIGWPVFWNAKVSK
;
A
#
# COMPACT_ATOMS: atom_id res chain seq x y z
N CYS A 1 6.47 -18.85 -10.65
CA CYS A 1 5.93 -17.72 -11.44
C CYS A 1 6.98 -16.96 -12.25
N LEU A 2 7.94 -16.23 -11.67
CA LEU A 2 8.94 -15.49 -12.48
C LEU A 2 10.02 -16.40 -13.10
N GLU A 3 10.55 -17.35 -12.33
CA GLU A 3 11.48 -18.35 -12.88
C GLU A 3 10.83 -19.22 -13.96
N GLU A 4 9.56 -19.59 -13.77
CA GLU A 4 8.77 -20.32 -14.78
C GLU A 4 8.55 -19.51 -16.06
N ALA A 5 8.50 -18.18 -15.96
CA ALA A 5 8.47 -17.28 -17.12
C ALA A 5 9.87 -17.06 -17.73
N GLY A 6 10.91 -17.74 -17.24
CA GLY A 6 12.27 -17.71 -17.78
C GLY A 6 13.19 -16.64 -17.19
N PHE A 7 12.76 -15.91 -16.15
CA PHE A 7 13.62 -14.93 -15.49
C PHE A 7 14.62 -15.61 -14.54
N LYS A 8 15.87 -15.11 -14.53
CA LYS A 8 16.81 -15.41 -13.45
C LYS A 8 16.49 -14.52 -12.25
N VAL A 9 15.99 -15.11 -11.17
CA VAL A 9 15.54 -14.37 -9.99
C VAL A 9 16.55 -14.49 -8.85
N GLN A 10 16.82 -13.38 -8.16
CA GLN A 10 17.49 -13.35 -6.87
C GLN A 10 16.51 -12.79 -5.85
N LEU A 11 16.32 -13.51 -4.72
CA LEU A 11 15.46 -13.06 -3.63
C LEU A 11 16.30 -12.62 -2.44
N ASP A 12 16.29 -11.32 -2.18
CA ASP A 12 16.94 -10.74 -1.00
C ASP A 12 15.92 -10.63 0.15
N VAL A 13 16.07 -11.48 1.17
CA VAL A 13 15.26 -11.43 2.39
C VAL A 13 15.99 -10.63 3.46
N VAL A 14 15.38 -9.50 3.87
CA VAL A 14 15.93 -8.59 4.88
C VAL A 14 14.85 -8.18 5.88
N ASP A 15 15.26 -7.67 7.04
CA ASP A 15 14.32 -7.10 8.01
C ASP A 15 13.64 -5.82 7.47
N TRP A 16 12.54 -5.41 8.11
CA TRP A 16 11.73 -4.28 7.67
C TRP A 16 12.47 -2.94 7.65
N ALA A 17 13.38 -2.70 8.61
CA ALA A 17 14.14 -1.45 8.66
C ALA A 17 15.11 -1.37 7.47
N THR A 18 15.82 -2.47 7.21
CA THR A 18 16.70 -2.60 6.04
C THR A 18 15.91 -2.47 4.73
N LEU A 19 14.75 -3.12 4.60
CA LEU A 19 13.89 -3.00 3.41
C LEU A 19 13.47 -1.55 3.19
N THR A 20 13.01 -0.86 4.24
CA THR A 20 12.54 0.53 4.16
C THR A 20 13.65 1.48 3.73
N GLN A 21 14.87 1.26 4.22
CA GLN A 21 16.03 2.04 3.80
C GLN A 21 16.40 1.76 2.34
N ARG A 22 16.47 0.48 1.94
CA ARG A 22 16.87 0.07 0.58
C ARG A 22 15.86 0.50 -0.48
N ARG A 23 14.55 0.38 -0.22
CA ARG A 23 13.52 0.76 -1.20
C ARG A 23 13.54 2.26 -1.56
N GLY A 24 14.08 3.11 -0.67
CA GLY A 24 14.27 4.53 -0.95
C GLY A 24 15.38 4.83 -1.97
N ASN A 25 16.23 3.85 -2.30
CA ASN A 25 17.25 3.97 -3.33
C ASN A 25 16.96 2.99 -4.49
N PRO A 26 16.39 3.46 -5.62
CA PRO A 26 16.00 2.60 -6.74
C PRO A 26 17.18 1.92 -7.44
N LYS A 27 18.43 2.27 -7.13
CA LYS A 27 19.63 1.57 -7.65
C LYS A 27 19.88 0.21 -6.99
N LEU A 28 19.18 -0.10 -5.90
CA LEU A 28 19.43 -1.29 -5.09
C LEU A 28 18.44 -2.44 -5.35
N TRP A 29 17.45 -2.23 -6.23
CA TRP A 29 16.39 -3.20 -6.46
C TRP A 29 15.78 -3.02 -7.85
N ASP A 30 15.35 -4.13 -8.46
CA ASP A 30 14.52 -4.11 -9.68
C ASP A 30 13.02 -4.22 -9.31
N ILE A 31 12.70 -5.01 -8.28
CA ILE A 31 11.36 -5.17 -7.71
C ILE A 31 11.47 -5.24 -6.18
N PHE A 32 10.54 -4.62 -5.46
CA PHE A 32 10.38 -4.81 -4.02
C PHE A 32 8.95 -5.21 -3.66
N ILE A 33 8.79 -5.96 -2.57
CA ILE A 33 7.48 -6.35 -2.04
C ILE A 33 7.16 -5.46 -0.83
N THR A 34 5.95 -4.91 -0.83
CA THR A 34 5.43 -4.13 0.30
C THR A 34 3.93 -4.40 0.45
N HIS A 35 3.37 -3.97 1.57
CA HIS A 35 1.93 -3.88 1.75
C HIS A 35 1.55 -2.44 2.17
N ALA A 36 0.28 -2.10 1.98
CA ALA A 36 -0.31 -0.84 2.42
C ALA A 36 -1.79 -1.05 2.72
N PHE A 37 -2.34 -0.19 3.59
CA PHE A 37 -3.77 -0.20 3.88
C PHE A 37 -4.55 0.44 2.72
N PHE A 38 -5.65 -0.18 2.35
CA PHE A 38 -6.65 0.44 1.48
C PHE A 38 -7.72 1.08 2.38
N ASN A 39 -7.58 2.38 2.60
CA ASN A 39 -8.54 3.16 3.38
C ASN A 39 -9.77 3.49 2.53
N PRO A 40 -10.93 3.77 3.15
CA PRO A 40 -12.13 4.23 2.44
C PRO A 40 -11.90 5.53 1.66
N GLU A 41 -10.94 6.35 2.09
CA GLU A 41 -10.54 7.58 1.41
C GLU A 41 -9.32 7.31 0.50
N PRO A 42 -9.50 7.23 -0.84
CA PRO A 42 -8.42 6.85 -1.75
C PRO A 42 -7.26 7.85 -1.82
N ALA A 43 -7.49 9.12 -1.49
CA ALA A 43 -6.44 10.15 -1.44
C ALA A 43 -5.36 9.83 -0.38
N THR A 44 -5.70 9.05 0.64
CA THR A 44 -4.75 8.63 1.69
C THR A 44 -3.89 7.44 1.30
N TYR A 45 -4.13 6.85 0.12
CA TYR A 45 -3.31 5.76 -0.37
C TYR A 45 -1.98 6.32 -0.89
N GLY A 46 -0.93 6.23 -0.06
CA GLY A 46 0.36 6.85 -0.32
C GLY A 46 1.05 6.42 -1.62
N ALA A 47 0.62 5.34 -2.28
CA ALA A 47 1.12 4.95 -3.59
C ALA A 47 0.85 5.96 -4.71
N TYR A 48 -0.20 6.76 -4.55
CA TYR A 48 -0.53 7.80 -5.50
C TYR A 48 0.29 9.07 -5.29
N ASP A 49 1.13 9.14 -4.25
CA ASP A 49 2.04 10.25 -4.05
C ASP A 49 3.29 10.09 -4.97
N PRO A 50 3.65 11.11 -5.77
CA PRO A 50 4.88 11.11 -6.58
C PRO A 50 6.18 10.84 -5.80
N SER A 51 6.22 11.26 -4.54
CA SER A 51 7.38 11.09 -3.64
C SER A 51 7.42 9.72 -2.97
N SER A 52 6.41 8.87 -3.19
CA SER A 52 6.40 7.51 -2.66
C SER A 52 7.53 6.68 -3.28
N PRO A 53 7.98 5.59 -2.62
CA PRO A 53 8.96 4.68 -3.20
C PRO A 53 8.55 4.02 -4.53
N MET A 54 7.27 4.10 -4.93
CA MET A 54 6.83 3.68 -6.28
C MET A 54 7.16 4.69 -7.37
N GLY A 55 7.34 5.97 -7.03
CA GLY A 55 7.75 7.02 -7.96
C GLY A 55 6.79 7.28 -9.12
N TRP A 56 5.49 6.95 -8.97
CA TRP A 56 4.53 7.03 -10.06
C TRP A 56 4.06 8.48 -10.31
N ASP A 57 4.71 9.12 -11.29
CA ASP A 57 4.47 10.52 -11.64
C ASP A 57 4.47 10.80 -13.14
N THR A 58 3.36 10.45 -13.83
CA THR A 58 3.16 10.80 -15.24
C THR A 58 2.33 12.08 -15.38
N PRO A 59 2.53 12.89 -16.45
CA PRO A 59 1.74 14.11 -16.67
C PRO A 59 0.24 13.84 -16.73
N GLU A 60 -0.16 12.72 -17.34
CA GLU A 60 -1.55 12.28 -17.42
C GLU A 60 -2.13 11.99 -16.04
N LYS A 61 -1.43 11.18 -15.23
CA LYS A 61 -1.85 10.88 -13.85
C LYS A 61 -1.96 12.15 -13.03
N ARG A 62 -1.03 13.11 -13.14
CA ARG A 62 -1.11 14.39 -12.41
C ARG A 62 -2.39 15.14 -12.72
N LYS A 63 -2.77 15.24 -13.99
CA LYS A 63 -3.98 15.96 -14.42
C LYS A 63 -5.26 15.35 -13.82
N ILE A 64 -5.35 14.02 -13.86
CA ILE A 64 -6.52 13.30 -13.35
C ILE A 64 -6.54 13.34 -11.81
N TRP A 65 -5.38 13.16 -11.17
CA TRP A 65 -5.23 13.22 -9.72
C TRP A 65 -5.60 14.60 -9.16
N ASP A 66 -5.20 15.68 -9.84
CA ASP A 66 -5.56 17.05 -9.46
C ASP A 66 -7.08 17.27 -9.49
N THR A 67 -7.76 16.71 -10.50
CA THR A 67 -9.22 16.75 -10.60
C THR A 67 -9.88 16.00 -9.44
N PHE A 68 -9.38 14.78 -9.15
CA PHE A 68 -9.86 13.96 -8.04
C PHE A 68 -9.71 14.64 -6.67
N LEU A 69 -8.61 15.38 -6.45
CA LEU A 69 -8.34 16.06 -5.18
C LEU A 69 -9.12 17.37 -5.01
N LYS A 70 -9.45 18.08 -6.10
CA LYS A 70 -10.03 19.43 -6.03
C LYS A 70 -11.53 19.49 -6.22
N THR A 71 -12.13 18.49 -6.86
CA THR A 71 -13.58 18.52 -7.12
C THR A 71 -14.39 18.30 -5.83
N ALA A 72 -15.48 19.06 -5.68
CA ALA A 72 -16.45 18.88 -4.60
C ALA A 72 -17.66 18.03 -5.04
N ASP A 73 -17.81 17.76 -6.33
CA ASP A 73 -18.89 16.91 -6.86
C ASP A 73 -18.49 15.44 -6.74
N GLU A 74 -19.32 14.67 -6.02
CA GLU A 74 -19.03 13.26 -5.72
C GLU A 74 -18.94 12.38 -6.97
N LYS A 75 -19.81 12.61 -7.96
CA LYS A 75 -19.83 11.81 -9.20
C LYS A 75 -18.59 12.09 -10.05
N GLN A 76 -18.20 13.36 -10.17
CA GLN A 76 -16.97 13.75 -10.84
C GLN A 76 -15.74 13.18 -10.12
N ARG A 77 -15.77 13.17 -8.78
CA ARG A 77 -14.69 12.58 -7.97
C ARG A 77 -14.55 11.09 -8.22
N GLU A 78 -15.66 10.34 -8.22
CA GLU A 78 -15.69 8.92 -8.52
C GLU A 78 -15.16 8.62 -9.92
N GLN A 79 -15.62 9.37 -10.92
CA GLN A 79 -15.17 9.23 -12.31
C GLN A 79 -13.67 9.52 -12.45
N ALA A 80 -13.16 10.58 -11.81
CA ALA A 80 -11.73 10.88 -11.81
C ALA A 80 -10.92 9.75 -11.16
N PHE A 81 -11.40 9.18 -10.05
CA PHE A 81 -10.73 8.06 -9.40
C PHE A 81 -10.75 6.78 -10.26
N ALA A 82 -11.86 6.49 -10.95
CA ALA A 82 -11.92 5.37 -11.89
C ALA A 82 -10.88 5.52 -13.01
N GLN A 83 -10.63 6.74 -13.49
CA GLN A 83 -9.56 7.00 -14.45
C GLN A 83 -8.16 6.79 -13.85
N VAL A 84 -7.92 7.18 -12.59
CA VAL A 84 -6.66 6.88 -11.89
C VAL A 84 -6.43 5.36 -11.82
N GLN A 85 -7.47 4.59 -11.46
CA GLN A 85 -7.39 3.13 -11.42
C GLN A 85 -7.13 2.52 -12.80
N LYS A 86 -7.73 3.08 -13.85
CA LYS A 86 -7.44 2.68 -15.24
C LYS A 86 -5.96 2.90 -15.58
N LEU A 87 -5.39 4.05 -15.21
CA LEU A 87 -3.97 4.30 -15.44
C LEU A 87 -3.05 3.35 -14.65
N VAL A 88 -3.46 2.85 -13.48
CA VAL A 88 -2.70 1.80 -12.77
C VAL A 88 -2.58 0.53 -13.63
N TRP A 89 -3.64 0.16 -14.35
CA TRP A 89 -3.61 -1.02 -15.24
C TRP A 89 -2.86 -0.77 -16.55
N GLU A 90 -2.91 0.45 -17.09
CA GLU A 90 -2.24 0.80 -18.34
C GLU A 90 -0.73 1.05 -18.15
N GLN A 91 -0.33 1.64 -17.02
CA GLN A 91 1.04 2.04 -16.74
C GLN A 91 1.78 1.09 -15.78
N LEU A 92 1.04 0.18 -15.10
CA LEU A 92 1.56 -0.83 -14.16
C LEU A 92 2.63 -0.29 -13.18
N PRO A 93 2.37 0.82 -12.46
CA PRO A 93 3.33 1.36 -11.48
C PRO A 93 3.57 0.41 -10.30
N TYR A 94 2.61 -0.47 -10.03
CA TYR A 94 2.70 -1.57 -9.09
C TYR A 94 1.74 -2.69 -9.51
N TYR A 95 1.97 -3.90 -9.01
CA TYR A 95 1.07 -5.03 -9.20
C TYR A 95 0.53 -5.52 -7.86
N LYS A 96 -0.81 -5.52 -7.71
CA LYS A 96 -1.46 -6.04 -6.51
C LYS A 96 -1.51 -7.57 -6.58
N VAL A 97 -0.56 -8.23 -5.93
CA VAL A 97 -0.48 -9.70 -5.88
C VAL A 97 -1.64 -10.32 -5.08
N GLY A 98 -2.19 -9.61 -4.09
CA GLY A 98 -3.30 -10.12 -3.29
C GLY A 98 -3.75 -9.18 -2.18
N SER A 99 -4.65 -9.68 -1.34
CA SER A 99 -5.08 -9.04 -0.10
C SER A 99 -4.96 -10.05 1.05
N PHE A 100 -4.61 -9.58 2.24
CA PHE A 100 -4.58 -10.42 3.44
C PHE A 100 -5.33 -9.76 4.58
N ALA A 101 -5.88 -10.58 5.48
CA ALA A 101 -6.49 -10.10 6.71
C ALA A 101 -5.41 -9.86 7.76
N TRP A 102 -5.51 -8.78 8.51
CA TRP A 102 -4.68 -8.59 9.69
C TRP A 102 -5.13 -9.57 10.78
N LEU A 103 -4.30 -10.57 11.04
CA LEU A 103 -4.57 -11.58 12.06
C LEU A 103 -3.69 -11.32 13.28
N ALA A 104 -4.33 -11.06 14.42
CA ALA A 104 -3.67 -10.92 15.70
C ALA A 104 -4.20 -11.97 16.68
N ALA A 105 -3.31 -12.59 17.44
CA ALA A 105 -3.67 -13.48 18.54
C ALA A 105 -3.62 -12.70 19.86
N VAL A 106 -4.63 -12.91 20.70
CA VAL A 106 -4.71 -12.33 22.04
C VAL A 106 -4.79 -13.47 23.05
N ASN A 107 -4.04 -13.38 24.15
CA ASN A 107 -4.10 -14.37 25.21
C ASN A 107 -5.53 -14.46 25.78
N ARG A 108 -6.04 -15.66 26.06
CA ARG A 108 -7.40 -15.87 26.59
C ARG A 108 -7.65 -15.16 27.93
N LYS A 109 -6.60 -14.88 28.71
CA LYS A 109 -6.65 -14.12 29.97
C LYS A 109 -6.66 -12.60 29.77
N MET A 110 -6.44 -12.13 28.55
CA MET A 110 -6.46 -10.70 28.24
C MET A 110 -7.87 -10.24 27.88
N THR A 111 -8.30 -9.16 28.51
CA THR A 111 -9.57 -8.48 28.23
C THR A 111 -9.31 -7.03 27.85
N GLY A 112 -10.27 -6.39 27.19
CA GLY A 112 -10.19 -4.97 26.84
C GLY A 112 -9.20 -4.62 25.71
N VAL A 113 -8.56 -5.59 25.05
CA VAL A 113 -7.75 -5.35 23.84
C VAL A 113 -8.69 -4.90 22.71
N PRO A 114 -8.57 -3.66 22.21
CA PRO A 114 -9.42 -3.18 21.13
C PRO A 114 -9.22 -3.98 19.84
N LYS A 115 -10.31 -4.32 19.16
CA LYS A 115 -10.29 -4.97 17.84
C LYS A 115 -10.03 -3.93 16.74
N ILE A 116 -8.84 -3.36 16.76
CA ILE A 116 -8.38 -2.40 15.74
C ILE A 116 -7.17 -2.97 15.01
N GLY A 117 -6.90 -2.48 13.80
CA GLY A 117 -5.83 -3.00 12.92
C GLY A 117 -4.39 -2.79 13.42
N TRP A 118 -4.21 -2.31 14.65
CA TRP A 118 -2.91 -2.01 15.26
C TRP A 118 -2.86 -2.51 16.70
N PRO A 119 -1.71 -3.01 17.18
CA PRO A 119 -1.58 -3.44 18.56
C PRO A 119 -1.62 -2.22 19.49
N VAL A 120 -2.74 -2.04 20.18
CA VAL A 120 -2.90 -1.02 21.21
C VAL A 120 -3.30 -1.66 22.54
N PHE A 121 -2.77 -1.14 23.63
CA PHE A 121 -2.89 -1.76 24.95
C PHE A 121 -3.50 -0.86 26.02
N TRP A 122 -3.97 0.35 25.67
CA TRP A 122 -4.48 1.32 26.65
C TRP A 122 -5.70 0.82 27.46
N ASN A 123 -6.49 -0.10 26.91
CA ASN A 123 -7.64 -0.72 27.59
C ASN A 123 -7.36 -2.17 28.02
N ALA A 124 -6.16 -2.70 27.73
CA ALA A 124 -5.85 -4.10 27.93
C ALA A 124 -5.61 -4.40 29.41
N LYS A 125 -6.20 -5.51 29.89
CA LYS A 125 -6.00 -6.03 31.25
C LYS A 125 -5.73 -7.52 31.20
N VAL A 126 -4.91 -8.03 32.12
CA VAL A 126 -4.66 -9.45 32.31
C VAL A 126 -5.38 -9.91 33.58
N SER A 127 -6.30 -10.88 33.48
CA SER A 127 -6.83 -11.57 34.66
C SER A 127 -5.76 -12.52 35.22
N LYS A 128 -5.62 -12.57 36.56
CA LYS A 128 -4.75 -13.56 37.23
C LYS A 128 -5.11 -14.99 36.80
#